data_AF-A0A7L3LS14-F1
#
_entry.id   AF-A0A7L3LS14-F1
#
_cell.length_a   1.000
_cell.length_b   1.000
_cell.length_c   1.000
_cell.angle_alpha   90.00
_cell.angle_beta   90.00
_cell.angle_gamma   90.00
#
_symmetry.space_group_name_H-M   'P 1'
#
loop_
_entity.id
_entity.type
_entity.pdbx_description
1 polymer ?
#
loop_
_entity_poly.entity_id
_entity_poly.type
_entity_poly.pdbx_seq_one_letter_code
_entity_poly.pdbx_strand_id
1 'polypeptide(L)'
;ARGSQIIGGKEVPPHSRPFIASIQMEGQHVCGGFLVWPRWVMTAAHCLIPSHNPSVRVVLGAHRLQEPEETQQIFSVVESIAHPRYNPSSVDNDIRMLR
;
A
#
# COMPACT_ATOMS: atom_id res chain seq x y z
N ALA A 1 -0.87 -10.13 -16.18
CA ALA A 1 -2.06 -9.27 -16.40
C ALA A 1 -1.60 -7.96 -17.04
N ARG A 2 -2.23 -7.49 -18.13
CA ARG A 2 -1.83 -6.27 -18.88
C ARG A 2 -2.37 -4.97 -18.25
N GLY A 3 -2.40 -4.86 -16.92
CA GLY A 3 -3.07 -3.76 -16.22
C GLY A 3 -2.43 -3.30 -14.91
N SER A 4 -1.26 -3.84 -14.53
CA SER A 4 -0.55 -3.50 -13.29
C SER A 4 0.65 -2.59 -13.53
N GLN A 5 0.54 -1.65 -14.47
CA GLN A 5 1.63 -0.76 -14.89
C GLN A 5 1.19 0.70 -14.86
N ILE A 6 2.11 1.58 -14.48
CA ILE A 6 1.92 3.02 -14.59
C ILE A 6 1.97 3.40 -16.08
N ILE A 7 0.86 3.91 -16.62
CA ILE A 7 0.74 4.27 -18.04
C ILE A 7 1.63 5.47 -18.37
N GLY A 8 2.45 5.34 -19.42
CA GLY A 8 3.42 6.38 -19.81
C GLY A 8 4.62 6.51 -18.87
N GLY A 9 4.75 5.62 -17.89
CA GLY A 9 5.87 5.59 -16.95
C GLY A 9 7.11 4.89 -17.49
N LYS A 10 8.17 4.92 -16.66
CA LYS A 10 9.38 4.11 -16.81
C LYS A 10 9.69 3.48 -15.46
N GLU A 11 10.32 2.31 -15.49
CA GLU A 11 10.84 1.69 -14.28
C GLU A 11 11.84 2.62 -13.58
N VAL A 12 11.70 2.76 -12.27
CA VAL A 12 12.62 3.56 -11.45
C VAL A 12 13.88 2.75 -11.12
N PRO A 13 15.02 3.40 -10.80
CA PRO A 13 16.14 2.67 -10.21
C PRO A 13 15.68 1.96 -8.92
N PRO A 14 16.12 0.71 -8.68
CA PRO A 14 15.73 -0.04 -7.49
C PRO A 14 15.89 0.75 -6.20
N HIS A 15 14.85 0.74 -5.38
CA HIS A 15 14.81 1.37 -4.05
C HIS A 15 15.00 2.90 -4.02
N SER A 16 14.98 3.58 -5.17
CA SER A 16 15.11 5.05 -5.27
C SER A 16 13.88 5.83 -4.78
N ARG A 17 12.81 5.13 -4.38
CA ARG A 17 11.57 5.68 -3.79
C ARG A 17 11.28 4.92 -2.48
N PRO A 18 12.09 5.10 -1.43
CA PRO A 18 12.07 4.25 -0.24
C PRO A 18 10.79 4.34 0.58
N PHE A 19 10.00 5.41 0.38
CA PHE A 19 8.72 5.60 1.04
C PHE A 19 7.58 4.80 0.42
N ILE A 20 7.74 4.22 -0.78
CA ILE A 20 6.65 3.49 -1.45
C ILE A 20 6.31 2.21 -0.67
N ALA A 21 5.00 2.00 -0.50
CA ALA A 21 4.44 0.82 0.11
C ALA A 21 3.58 0.05 -0.90
N SER A 22 3.73 -1.27 -0.91
CA SER A 22 2.79 -2.18 -1.55
C SER A 22 1.85 -2.74 -0.49
N ILE A 23 0.56 -2.43 -0.58
CA ILE A 23 -0.47 -3.06 0.24
C ILE A 23 -0.94 -4.31 -0.48
N GLN A 24 -0.94 -5.42 0.23
CA GLN A 24 -1.28 -6.72 -0.33
C GLN A 24 -2.37 -7.42 0.46
N MET A 25 -3.26 -8.11 -0.24
CA MET A 25 -4.31 -8.95 0.31
C MET A 25 -4.22 -10.32 -0.35
N GLU A 26 -4.24 -11.38 0.46
CA GLU A 26 -4.13 -12.77 -0.04
C GLU A 26 -2.89 -12.99 -0.93
N GLY A 27 -1.78 -12.32 -0.58
CA GLY A 27 -0.52 -12.38 -1.31
C GLY A 27 -0.47 -11.57 -2.62
N GLN A 28 -1.54 -10.89 -3.00
CA GLN A 28 -1.61 -10.07 -4.21
C GLN A 28 -1.55 -8.58 -3.89
N HIS A 29 -0.87 -7.80 -4.74
CA HIS A 29 -0.89 -6.33 -4.66
C HIS A 29 -2.28 -5.80 -5.00
N VAL A 30 -2.83 -4.97 -4.11
CA VAL A 30 -4.16 -4.37 -4.29
C VAL A 30 -4.13 -2.84 -4.38
N CYS A 31 -3.25 -2.20 -3.61
CA CYS A 31 -3.12 -0.75 -3.58
C CYS A 31 -1.69 -0.32 -3.31
N GLY A 32 -1.35 0.88 -3.78
CA GLY A 32 -0.17 1.61 -3.34
C GLY A 32 -0.41 2.35 -2.03
N GLY A 33 0.68 2.71 -1.36
CA GLY A 33 0.70 3.64 -0.25
C GLY A 33 2.07 4.26 -0.10
N PHE A 34 2.23 5.10 0.93
CA PHE A 34 3.54 5.64 1.27
C PHE A 34 3.73 5.78 2.78
N LEU A 35 4.95 5.52 3.24
CA LEU A 35 5.36 5.66 4.62
C LEU A 35 5.46 7.16 4.97
N VAL A 36 4.61 7.61 5.89
CA VAL A 36 4.55 9.01 6.32
C VAL A 36 5.18 9.26 7.70
N TRP A 37 5.26 8.20 8.51
CA TRP A 37 5.88 8.21 9.83
C TRP A 37 6.33 6.80 10.18
N PRO A 38 7.28 6.58 11.11
CA PRO A 38 7.54 5.25 11.65
C PRO A 38 6.26 4.53 12.05
N ARG A 39 6.02 3.37 11.44
CA ARG A 39 4.82 2.52 11.60
C ARG A 39 3.50 3.11 11.08
N TRP A 40 3.54 4.13 10.22
CA TRP A 40 2.32 4.67 9.60
C TRP A 40 2.46 4.78 8.09
N VAL A 41 1.56 4.10 7.38
CA VAL A 41 1.41 4.19 5.92
C VAL A 41 0.11 4.89 5.58
N MET A 42 0.18 5.85 4.67
CA MET A 42 -0.98 6.50 4.09
C MET A 42 -1.34 5.83 2.76
N THR A 43 -2.64 5.66 2.51
CA THR A 43 -3.22 5.07 1.29
C THR A 43 -4.61 5.64 1.04
N ALA A 44 -5.34 5.12 0.06
CA ALA A 44 -6.71 5.51 -0.24
C ALA A 44 -7.73 4.78 0.64
N ALA A 45 -8.83 5.46 0.97
CA ALA A 45 -9.92 4.87 1.76
C ALA A 45 -10.67 3.79 0.98
N HIS A 46 -10.81 3.95 -0.33
CA HIS A 46 -11.47 3.01 -1.24
C HIS A 46 -10.74 1.65 -1.36
N CYS A 47 -9.50 1.52 -0.87
CA CYS A 47 -8.78 0.25 -0.86
C CYS A 47 -9.39 -0.79 0.10
N LEU A 48 -10.35 -0.40 0.94
CA LEU A 48 -11.14 -1.28 1.82
C LEU A 48 -10.30 -2.26 2.67
N ILE A 49 -9.22 -1.76 3.25
CA ILE A 49 -8.24 -2.58 3.99
C ILE A 49 -8.76 -2.86 5.42
N PRO A 50 -9.01 -4.11 5.84
CA PRO A 50 -9.46 -4.41 7.20
C PRO A 50 -8.32 -4.37 8.24
N SER A 51 -8.63 -3.97 9.47
CA SER A 51 -7.71 -4.09 10.62
C SER A 51 -7.60 -5.56 11.08
N HIS A 52 -6.44 -5.95 11.64
CA HIS A 52 -6.22 -7.26 12.25
C HIS A 52 -6.49 -8.47 11.33
N ASN A 53 -6.48 -8.29 10.01
CA ASN A 53 -6.66 -9.38 9.08
C ASN A 53 -5.28 -9.97 8.71
N PRO A 54 -5.02 -11.26 9.00
CA PRO A 54 -3.73 -11.88 8.72
C PRO A 54 -3.42 -12.00 7.21
N SER A 55 -4.42 -11.92 6.35
CA SER A 55 -4.25 -11.91 4.89
C SER A 55 -3.80 -10.55 4.35
N VAL A 56 -3.82 -9.49 5.17
CA VAL A 56 -3.37 -8.15 4.80
C VAL A 56 -1.93 -7.93 5.25
N ARG A 57 -1.09 -7.46 4.34
CA ARG A 57 0.29 -7.05 4.64
C ARG A 57 0.69 -5.77 3.92
N VAL A 58 1.58 -5.01 4.55
CA VAL A 58 2.26 -3.85 3.97
C VAL A 58 3.70 -4.26 3.69
N VAL A 59 4.14 -4.11 2.45
CA VAL A 59 5.52 -4.39 2.03
C VAL A 59 6.22 -3.07 1.71
N LEU A 60 7.27 -2.76 2.46
CA LEU A 60 8.15 -1.61 2.25
C LEU A 60 9.49 -2.08 1.67
N GLY A 61 10.25 -1.16 1.08
CA GLY A 61 11.59 -1.44 0.56
C GLY A 61 11.62 -2.29 -0.71
N ALA A 62 10.46 -2.68 -1.26
CA ALA A 62 10.38 -3.49 -2.47
C ALA A 62 10.67 -2.70 -3.74
N HIS A 63 11.32 -3.35 -4.72
CA HIS A 63 11.34 -2.94 -6.12
C HIS A 63 10.57 -3.96 -6.98
N ARG A 64 10.81 -5.27 -6.78
CA ARG A 64 10.10 -6.37 -7.44
C ARG A 64 9.23 -7.14 -6.44
N LEU A 65 7.91 -7.12 -6.66
CA LEU A 65 6.96 -7.72 -5.70
C LEU A 65 6.94 -9.25 -5.69
N GLN A 66 7.41 -9.90 -6.76
CA GLN A 66 7.45 -11.37 -6.88
C GLN A 66 8.80 -11.97 -6.49
N GLU A 67 9.82 -11.14 -6.29
CA GLU A 67 11.16 -11.58 -5.95
C GLU A 67 11.47 -11.22 -4.50
N PRO A 68 12.06 -12.13 -3.71
CA PRO A 68 12.55 -11.79 -2.39
C PRO A 68 13.75 -10.85 -2.52
N GLU A 69 13.71 -9.71 -1.83
CA GLU A 69 14.79 -8.74 -1.77
C GLU A 69 15.18 -8.51 -0.31
N GLU A 70 16.47 -8.42 0.00
CA GLU A 70 16.96 -8.22 1.38
C GLU A 70 16.44 -6.92 2.03
N THR A 71 16.07 -5.95 1.21
CA THR A 71 15.53 -4.65 1.62
C THR A 71 14.03 -4.69 1.94
N GLN A 72 13.32 -5.76 1.57
CA GLN A 72 11.89 -5.88 1.82
C GLN A 72 11.60 -6.06 3.30
N GLN A 73 10.67 -5.26 3.79
CA GLN A 73 10.13 -5.39 5.14
C GLN A 73 8.63 -5.57 5.07
N ILE A 74 8.14 -6.63 5.72
CA ILE A 74 6.73 -7.04 5.68
C ILE A 74 6.12 -6.79 7.06
N PHE A 75 5.05 -6.01 7.09
CA PHE A 75 4.33 -5.65 8.30
C PHE A 75 2.86 -6.08 8.22
N SER A 76 2.31 -6.51 9.34
CA SER A 76 0.86 -6.67 9.52
C SER A 76 0.20 -5.30 9.75
N VAL A 77 -1.11 -5.21 9.49
CA VAL A 77 -1.90 -4.01 9.78
C VAL A 77 -2.70 -4.25 11.06
N VAL A 78 -2.33 -3.56 12.12
CA VAL A 78 -3.05 -3.59 13.40
C VAL A 78 -4.18 -2.58 13.43
N GLU A 79 -4.10 -1.50 12.66
CA GLU A 79 -5.15 -0.48 12.63
C GLU A 79 -5.31 0.10 11.23
N SER A 80 -6.56 0.29 10.82
CA SER A 80 -6.90 0.77 9.48
C SER A 80 -8.00 1.82 9.58
N ILE A 81 -7.60 3.09 9.45
CA ILE A 81 -8.41 4.26 9.79
C ILE A 81 -8.71 5.03 8.51
N ALA A 82 -9.91 4.84 7.95
CA ALA A 82 -10.38 5.70 6.86
C ALA A 82 -10.73 7.10 7.39
N HIS A 83 -10.60 8.12 6.56
CA HIS A 83 -11.05 9.46 6.91
C HIS A 83 -12.55 9.42 7.29
N PRO A 84 -12.97 10.04 8.41
CA PRO A 84 -14.34 9.92 8.93
C PRO A 84 -15.42 10.49 8.00
N ARG A 85 -15.02 11.29 7.01
CA ARG A 85 -15.91 11.85 5.97
C ARG A 85 -15.70 11.22 4.58
N TYR A 86 -15.03 10.07 4.50
CA TYR A 86 -14.90 9.36 3.22
C TYR A 86 -16.30 9.00 2.68
N ASN A 87 -16.57 9.38 1.43
CA ASN A 87 -17.83 9.08 0.75
C ASN A 87 -17.53 8.21 -0.48
N PRO A 88 -17.97 6.94 -0.51
CA PRO A 88 -17.69 6.04 -1.63
C PRO A 88 -18.45 6.40 -2.92
N SER A 89 -19.53 7.19 -2.84
CA SER A 89 -20.30 7.61 -4.02
C SER A 89 -19.67 8.80 -4.73
N SER A 90 -19.12 9.77 -3.97
CA SER A 90 -18.45 10.95 -4.54
C SER A 90 -16.92 10.84 -4.58
N VAL A 91 -16.35 9.85 -3.88
CA VAL A 91 -14.89 9.68 -3.67
C VAL A 91 -14.27 10.84 -2.88
N ASP A 92 -15.08 11.64 -2.18
CA ASP A 92 -14.58 12.70 -1.33
C ASP A 92 -13.84 12.13 -0.12
N ASN A 93 -12.73 12.79 0.24
CA ASN A 93 -11.89 12.42 1.39
C ASN A 93 -11.34 10.98 1.32
N ASP A 94 -10.94 10.54 0.13
CA ASP A 94 -10.41 9.21 -0.13
C ASP A 94 -8.97 9.01 0.39
N ILE A 95 -8.83 9.00 1.72
CA ILE A 95 -7.56 8.85 2.43
C ILE A 95 -7.73 7.94 3.65
N ARG A 96 -6.74 7.09 3.90
CA ARG A 96 -6.70 6.12 5.00
C ARG A 96 -5.29 6.02 5.57
N MET A 97 -5.23 5.83 6.89
CA MET A 97 -4.01 5.57 7.64
C MET A 97 -3.96 4.11 8.08
N LEU A 98 -2.81 3.46 7.90
CA LEU A 98 -2.52 2.10 8.35
C LEU A 98 -1.44 2.16 9.43
N ARG A 99 -1.65 1.45 10.53
CA ARG A 99 -0.66 1.23 11.60
C ARG A 99 -0.32 -0.23 11.75
#